data_AF-A0A1W1CQT5-F1
#
_entry.id   AF-A0A1W1CQT5-F1
#
_cell.length_a   1.000
_cell.length_b   1.000
_cell.length_c   1.000
_cell.angle_alpha   90.00
_cell.angle_beta   90.00
_cell.angle_gamma   90.00
#
_symmetry.space_group_name_H-M   'P 1'
#
loop_
_entity.id
_entity.type
_entity.pdbx_description
1 polymer ?
#
loop_
_entity_poly.entity_id
_entity_poly.type
_entity_poly.pdbx_seq_one_letter_code
_entity_poly.pdbx_strand_id
1 'polypeptide(L)' 'MKLENIVSLLTLTNERSPHIDTVIRHLQAQGCHTEIVRTGYEFQKGANEMLKITRT' A
#
# COMPACT_ATOMS: atom_id res chain seq x y z
N MET A 1 -4.17 -12.45 -12.63
CA MET A 1 -3.68 -11.47 -11.63
C MET A 1 -3.36 -10.19 -12.38
N LYS A 2 -4.25 -9.19 -12.37
CA LYS A 2 -3.99 -7.89 -13.02
C LYS A 2 -2.95 -7.17 -12.15
N LEU A 3 -1.88 -6.67 -12.75
CA LEU A 3 -0.79 -5.99 -12.04
C LEU A 3 -1.26 -4.60 -11.59
N GLU A 4 -1.87 -4.57 -10.41
CA GLU A 4 -2.02 -3.37 -9.61
C GLU A 4 -0.68 -3.17 -8.90
N ASN A 5 -0.12 -1.95 -8.88
CA ASN A 5 1.13 -1.72 -8.16
C ASN A 5 0.82 -1.77 -6.66
N ILE A 6 1.32 -2.81 -6.00
CA ILE A 6 0.97 -3.13 -4.62
C ILE A 6 2.25 -3.12 -3.77
N VAL A 7 2.28 -2.28 -2.73
CA VAL A 7 3.42 -2.14 -1.80
C VAL A 7 3.02 -2.52 -0.38
N SER A 8 3.93 -3.19 0.33
CA SER A 8 3.77 -3.52 1.76
C SER A 8 3.63 -2.26 2.59
N LEU A 9 2.68 -2.26 3.52
CA LEU A 9 2.46 -1.15 4.45
C LEU A 9 3.29 -1.27 5.72
N LEU A 10 4.02 -2.37 5.91
CA LEU A 10 4.77 -2.65 7.11
C LEU A 10 6.29 -2.47 6.91
N THR A 11 6.96 -2.06 7.98
CA THR A 11 8.41 -2.13 8.13
C THR A 11 8.87 -3.59 8.30
N LEU A 12 10.18 -3.81 8.25
CA LEU A 12 10.78 -5.12 8.56
C LEU A 12 10.53 -5.56 10.02
N THR A 13 10.21 -4.61 10.92
CA THR A 13 9.83 -4.87 12.33
C THR A 13 8.33 -5.10 12.52
N ASN A 14 7.56 -5.20 11.42
CA ASN A 14 6.13 -5.44 11.43
C ASN A 14 5.27 -4.28 11.97
N GLU A 15 5.82 -3.07 11.92
CA GLU A 15 5.13 -1.84 12.30
C GLU A 15 4.62 -1.11 11.06
N ARG A 16 3.55 -0.32 11.17
CA ARG A 16 3.08 0.49 10.05
C ARG A 16 4.18 1.45 9.63
N SER A 17 4.49 1.46 8.33
CA SER A 17 5.53 2.32 7.81
C SER A 17 5.15 3.80 8.04
N PRO A 18 6.06 4.61 8.64
CA PRO A 18 5.78 6.01 8.94
C PRO A 18 5.67 6.88 7.67
N HIS A 19 6.06 6.34 6.51
CA HIS A 19 6.03 7.05 5.25
C HIS A 19 4.71 6.86 4.48
N ILE A 20 3.83 5.97 4.91
CA ILE A 20 2.60 5.62 4.18
C ILE A 20 1.72 6.84 3.93
N ASP A 21 1.48 7.66 4.96
CA ASP A 21 0.61 8.83 4.81
C ASP A 21 1.23 9.91 3.91
N THR A 22 2.56 10.00 3.88
CA THR A 22 3.27 10.93 2.98
C THR A 22 3.18 10.46 1.54
N VAL A 23 3.38 9.16 1.29
CA VAL A 23 3.26 8.56 -0.05
C VAL A 23 1.82 8.66 -0.58
N ILE A 24 0.82 8.35 0.25
CA ILE A 24 -0.60 8.48 -0.11
C ILE A 24 -0.92 9.92 -0.53
N ARG A 25 -0.53 10.91 0.28
CA ARG A 25 -0.75 12.33 -0.03
C ARG A 25 -0.06 12.76 -1.32
N HIS A 26 1.18 12.31 -1.55
CA HIS A 26 1.92 12.62 -2.77
C HIS A 26 1.22 12.04 -4.02
N LEU A 27 0.78 10.78 -3.95
CA LEU A 27 0.08 10.12 -5.04
C LEU A 27 -1.28 10.77 -5.34
N GLN A 28 -2.05 11.11 -4.29
CA GLN A 28 -3.32 11.80 -4.42
C GLN A 28 -3.14 13.20 -5.05
N ALA A 29 -2.10 13.94 -4.66
CA ALA A 29 -1.76 15.22 -5.26
C ALA A 29 -1.37 15.10 -6.75
N GLN A 30 -0.92 13.92 -7.20
CA GLN A 30 -0.64 13.63 -8.61
C GLN A 30 -1.86 13.11 -9.39
N GLY A 31 -3.05 13.10 -8.78
CA GLY A 31 -4.28 12.59 -9.42
C GLY A 31 -4.40 11.07 -9.43
N CYS A 32 -3.59 10.36 -8.64
CA CYS A 32 -3.77 8.93 -8.44
C CYS A 32 -4.81 8.67 -7.34
N HIS A 33 -5.68 7.69 -7.56
CA HIS A 33 -6.50 7.15 -6.50
C HIS A 33 -5.70 6.09 -5.71
N THR A 34 -5.88 6.09 -4.40
CA THR A 34 -5.15 5.23 -3.47
C THR A 34 -6.12 4.57 -2.49
N GLU A 35 -5.96 3.27 -2.28
CA GLU A 35 -6.82 2.47 -1.40
C GLU A 35 -5.95 1.48 -0.62
N ILE A 36 -6.20 1.30 0.68
CA ILE A 36 -5.60 0.23 1.45
C ILE A 36 -6.52 -0.98 1.36
N VAL A 37 -6.02 -2.06 0.76
CA VAL A 37 -6.78 -3.30 0.56
C VAL A 37 -6.17 -4.43 1.37
N ARG A 38 -7.03 -5.29 1.94
CA ARG A 38 -6.58 -6.55 2.52
C ARG A 38 -6.34 -7.58 1.43
N THR A 39 -5.23 -8.28 1.50
CA THR A 39 -4.85 -9.35 0.59
C THR A 39 -4.83 -10.68 1.32
N GLY A 40 -5.17 -11.76 0.61
CA GLY A 40 -5.07 -13.12 1.14
C GLY A 40 -3.64 -13.67 1.18
N TYR A 41 -2.65 -12.83 0.88
CA TYR A 41 -1.24 -13.20 0.78
C TYR A 41 -0.41 -12.38 1.77
N GLU A 42 0.31 -13.07 2.65
CA GLU A 42 1.21 -12.46 3.64
C GLU A 42 2.65 -12.77 3.26
N PHE A 43 3.34 -11.79 2.66
CA PHE A 43 4.80 -11.90 2.42
C PHE A 43 5.58 -11.88 3.74
N GLN A 44 5.10 -11.11 4.71
CA GLN A 44 5.56 -11.04 6.09
C GLN A 44 4.37 -11.29 6.99
N LYS A 45 4.56 -11.99 8.12
CA LYS A 45 3.49 -12.34 9.05
C LYS A 45 2.72 -11.09 9.48
N GLY A 46 1.41 -11.00 9.18
CA GLY A 46 0.59 -9.83 9.48
C GLY A 46 0.65 -8.70 8.43
N ALA A 47 1.49 -8.80 7.40
CA ALA A 47 1.48 -7.92 6.23
C ALA A 47 0.39 -8.34 5.23
N ASN A 48 -0.86 -8.33 5.69
CA ASN A 48 -2.04 -8.67 4.88
C ASN A 48 -2.78 -7.44 4.36
N GLU A 49 -2.18 -6.26 4.47
CA GLU A 49 -2.69 -5.01 3.92
C GLU A 49 -1.66 -4.42 2.97
N MET A 50 -2.15 -3.93 1.83
CA MET A 50 -1.28 -3.36 0.81
C MET A 50 -1.92 -2.10 0.21
N LEU A 51 -1.09 -1.16 -0.27
CA LEU A 51 -1.56 0.02 -0.97
C LEU A 51 -1.86 -0.31 -2.43
N LYS A 52 -3.11 -0.16 -2.84
CA LYS A 52 -3.53 -0.19 -4.24
C LYS A 52 -3.49 1.23 -4.81
N ILE A 53 -2.87 1.38 -5.98
CA ILE A 53 -2.76 2.65 -6.70
C ILE A 53 -3.43 2.50 -8.07
N THR A 54 -4.40 3.35 -8.37
CA THR A 54 -5.07 3.40 -9.68
C THR A 54 -4.95 4.80 -10.29
N ARG A 55 -4.72 4.86 -11.60
CA ARG A 55 -4.85 6.12 -12.35
C ARG A 55 -6.30 6.27 -12.82
N THR A 56 -6.82 7.48 -12.70
CA THR A 56 -8.10 7.87 -13.31
C THR A 56 -7.91 8.07 -14.81
#